data_AF-A0ABC8LJM5-F1
#
_entry.id   AF-A0ABC8LJM5-F1
#
_cell.length_a   1.000
_cell.length_b   1.000
_cell.length_c   1.000
_cell.angle_alpha   90.00
_cell.angle_beta   90.00
_cell.angle_gamma   90.00
#
_symmetry.space_group_name_H-M   'P 1'
#
loop_
_entity.id
_entity.type
_entity.pdbx_description
1 polymer ?
#
loop_
_entity_poly.entity_id
_entity_poly.type
_entity_poly.pdbx_seq_one_letter_code
_entity_poly.pdbx_strand_id
1 'polypeptide(L)'
;MSRKLGWWMVMLIIALSNTKYSHCKLVWEGSIGLIDGFTSLTNTKKHAYGQAFDDEILTLKNNFTNGTVPSFSVTFFFAIVPEHKHKGSHGMAFVISPTRGIPGASADQYLGIFNKANNGNSSNHIIAVELDIHKDDEFGDIDDNHVGININNMRSIKSAPAGYFDKDGQFRNISLISGKLLRVTILYNGEKKQLNVTLSSPEEAYYPEKPLLSLNQDLSPYVLENMYMGFSASTGLVGAMHYMWTWFVLGNHSVPDLDFPIPTFPPYPNPNSQVKRTVLVTVLTFALFVALVASASSIFFYKRHKMVKEVLEEWEIQCGPHRFSYKELFKATKGFNDKQILGRGGFGQVFKGTLPASERLRGEQIELVLKLGVLCSHQVATIRPDMSVIKILNGDVQLPDNLLDIVKAEKIRMWSEITYRGSTWCFEYTRVHWYLDSYGTFYLPGTLRRDLQVGRVMANDV
;
A
#
# COMPACT_ATOMS: atom_id res chain seq x y z
N MET A 1 -25.00 -24.31 -0.12
CA MET A 1 -23.57 -23.97 -0.35
C MET A 1 -22.80 -24.22 0.93
N SER A 2 -22.45 -25.48 1.19
CA SER A 2 -21.53 -25.85 2.28
C SER A 2 -20.12 -25.48 1.83
N ARG A 3 -19.39 -24.67 2.61
CA ARG A 3 -17.93 -24.52 2.48
C ARG A 3 -17.32 -23.79 3.68
N LYS A 4 -16.77 -24.59 4.59
CA LYS A 4 -15.39 -24.44 5.07
C LYS A 4 -15.00 -23.03 5.56
N LEU A 5 -15.74 -22.47 6.52
CA LEU A 5 -15.12 -21.54 7.46
C LEU A 5 -14.29 -22.39 8.42
N GLY A 6 -12.98 -22.30 8.22
CA GLY A 6 -12.05 -23.40 8.41
C GLY A 6 -11.96 -23.89 9.84
N TRP A 7 -11.98 -25.22 9.98
CA TRP A 7 -11.43 -25.96 11.11
C TRP A 7 -10.02 -25.45 11.51
N TRP A 8 -9.26 -24.88 10.57
CA TRP A 8 -8.00 -24.18 10.80
C TRP A 8 -8.14 -22.92 11.69
N MET A 9 -9.23 -22.17 11.57
CA MET A 9 -9.47 -20.99 12.41
C MET A 9 -9.89 -21.40 13.82
N VAL A 10 -10.62 -22.51 13.94
CA VAL A 10 -10.96 -23.14 15.23
C VAL A 10 -9.70 -23.73 15.88
N MET A 11 -8.82 -24.37 15.12
CA MET A 11 -7.52 -24.84 15.61
C MET A 11 -6.56 -23.70 15.96
N LEU A 12 -6.57 -22.59 15.23
CA LEU A 12 -5.79 -21.39 15.57
C LEU A 12 -6.33 -20.76 16.87
N ILE A 13 -7.64 -20.73 17.05
CA ILE A 13 -8.28 -20.24 18.28
C ILE A 13 -8.03 -21.22 19.43
N ILE A 14 -8.06 -22.53 19.22
CA ILE A 14 -7.75 -23.54 20.26
C ILE A 14 -6.25 -23.53 20.61
N ALA A 15 -5.36 -23.34 19.64
CA ALA A 15 -3.92 -23.15 19.88
C ALA A 15 -3.65 -21.82 20.62
N LEU A 16 -4.44 -20.78 20.37
CA LEU A 16 -4.37 -19.51 21.10
C LEU A 16 -5.14 -19.52 22.44
N SER A 17 -6.04 -20.47 22.68
CA SER A 17 -6.91 -20.52 23.87
C SER A 17 -6.66 -21.68 24.83
N ASN A 18 -5.84 -22.68 24.45
CA ASN A 18 -5.34 -23.69 25.38
C ASN A 18 -4.23 -23.18 26.31
N THR A 19 -3.85 -21.91 26.23
CA THR A 19 -2.96 -21.30 27.22
C THR A 19 -3.67 -20.96 28.54
N LYS A 20 -5.00 -21.12 28.64
CA LYS A 20 -5.75 -20.80 29.87
C LYS A 20 -5.62 -21.82 31.01
N TYR A 21 -4.93 -22.94 30.80
CA TYR A 21 -4.48 -23.85 31.87
C TYR A 21 -2.99 -24.22 31.79
N SER A 22 -2.19 -23.53 30.96
CA SER A 22 -0.73 -23.66 30.98
C SER A 22 -0.13 -22.38 31.58
N HIS A 23 0.49 -22.49 32.75
CA HIS A 23 1.24 -21.44 33.42
C HIS A 23 2.55 -21.06 32.67
N CYS A 24 2.50 -20.73 31.37
CA CYS A 24 3.69 -20.71 30.50
C CYS A 24 3.79 -19.47 29.60
N LYS A 25 3.99 -18.29 30.18
CA LYS A 25 4.40 -17.12 29.40
C LYS A 25 5.93 -17.10 29.32
N LEU A 26 6.48 -17.57 28.20
CA LEU A 26 7.93 -17.48 27.97
C LEU A 26 8.33 -16.00 27.73
N VAL A 27 9.26 -15.50 28.54
CA VAL A 27 9.94 -14.22 28.35
C VAL A 27 11.10 -14.43 27.38
N TRP A 28 11.11 -13.67 26.30
CA TRP A 28 12.05 -13.84 25.18
C TRP A 28 13.18 -12.82 25.24
N GLU A 29 14.40 -13.30 25.00
CA GLU A 29 15.60 -12.48 24.82
C GLU A 29 16.40 -12.92 23.58
N GLY A 30 17.20 -11.99 23.05
CA GLY A 30 18.07 -12.25 21.91
C GLY A 30 17.32 -12.45 20.59
N SER A 31 17.63 -13.54 19.89
CA SER A 31 17.27 -13.75 18.48
C SER A 31 15.93 -14.45 18.26
N ILE A 32 15.14 -14.64 19.33
CA ILE A 32 13.83 -15.28 19.26
C ILE A 32 12.90 -14.51 18.32
N GLY A 33 12.08 -15.24 17.57
CA GLY A 33 11.03 -14.67 16.75
C GLY A 33 9.96 -15.68 16.38
N LEU A 34 8.90 -15.16 15.75
CA LEU A 34 7.82 -15.96 15.17
C LEU A 34 8.04 -16.11 13.67
N ILE A 35 7.99 -17.35 13.18
CA ILE A 35 8.15 -17.68 11.76
C ILE A 35 7.00 -18.59 11.36
N ASP A 36 6.13 -18.11 10.47
CA ASP A 36 4.93 -18.81 10.01
C ASP A 36 4.08 -19.40 11.16
N GLY A 37 4.01 -18.67 12.29
CA GLY A 37 3.22 -19.06 13.47
C GLY A 37 3.97 -19.96 14.47
N PHE A 38 5.21 -20.36 14.19
CA PHE A 38 6.05 -21.13 15.10
C PHE A 38 7.03 -20.23 15.86
N THR A 39 7.19 -20.49 17.15
CA THR A 39 8.24 -19.87 17.97
C THR A 39 9.58 -20.48 17.59
N SER A 40 10.52 -19.63 17.16
CA SER A 40 11.90 -20.01 16.88
C SER A 40 12.82 -19.35 17.90
N LEU A 41 13.69 -20.15 18.54
CA LEU A 41 14.71 -19.68 19.47
C LEU A 41 15.84 -18.92 18.77
N THR A 42 16.02 -19.15 17.47
CA THR A 42 17.01 -18.47 16.64
C THR A 42 16.39 -17.84 15.40
N ASN A 43 17.13 -16.95 14.75
CA ASN A 43 16.80 -16.41 13.44
C ASN A 43 17.96 -16.66 12.46
N THR A 44 17.93 -16.06 11.27
CA THR A 44 18.97 -16.26 10.25
C THR A 44 20.27 -15.50 10.54
N LYS A 45 20.37 -14.74 11.63
CA LYS A 45 21.60 -14.05 12.03
C LYS A 45 22.64 -15.08 12.46
N LYS A 46 23.87 -14.89 12.01
CA LYS A 46 25.03 -15.70 12.39
C LYS A 46 25.60 -15.24 13.73
N HIS A 47 26.25 -16.14 14.46
CA HIS A 47 26.88 -15.85 15.75
C HIS A 47 25.89 -15.17 16.71
N ALA A 48 24.70 -15.75 16.82
CA ALA A 48 23.60 -15.18 17.59
C ALA A 48 22.98 -16.24 18.50
N TYR A 49 22.33 -15.80 19.57
CA TYR A 49 21.61 -16.69 20.47
C TYR A 49 20.22 -16.13 20.78
N GLY A 50 19.34 -16.99 21.27
CA GLY A 50 18.08 -16.60 21.87
C GLY A 50 17.80 -17.41 23.13
N GLN A 51 17.04 -16.82 24.04
CA GLN A 51 16.71 -17.39 25.36
C GLN A 51 15.24 -17.16 25.67
N ALA A 52 14.52 -18.23 26.00
CA ALA A 52 13.11 -18.21 26.35
C ALA A 52 12.94 -18.84 27.73
N PHE A 53 12.70 -18.04 28.76
CA PHE A 53 12.51 -18.53 30.14
C PHE A 53 11.08 -18.29 30.60
N ASP A 54 10.55 -19.19 31.44
CA ASP A 54 9.26 -18.96 32.08
C ASP A 54 9.31 -17.69 32.96
N ASP A 55 8.20 -16.97 33.01
CA ASP A 55 8.01 -15.80 33.87
C ASP A 55 7.91 -16.22 35.34
N GLU A 56 7.37 -17.42 35.58
CA GLU A 56 7.16 -17.97 36.92
C GLU A 56 8.45 -18.45 37.58
N ILE A 57 8.61 -18.11 38.86
CA ILE A 57 9.72 -18.60 39.69
C ILE A 57 9.41 -20.03 40.13
N LEU A 58 10.36 -20.93 39.91
CA LEU A 58 10.31 -22.29 40.41
C LEU A 58 11.11 -22.42 41.70
N THR A 59 10.43 -22.68 42.81
CA THR A 59 11.09 -23.00 44.08
C THR A 59 11.54 -24.47 44.06
N LEU A 60 12.81 -24.71 43.70
CA LEU A 60 13.37 -26.06 43.53
C LEU A 60 13.90 -26.70 44.81
N LYS A 61 14.18 -25.92 45.86
CA LYS A 61 14.50 -26.44 47.19
C LYS A 61 14.15 -25.41 48.24
N ASN A 62 13.78 -25.85 49.44
CA ASN A 62 13.45 -24.99 50.57
C ASN A 62 13.64 -25.74 51.89
N ASN A 63 13.38 -25.08 53.01
CA ASN A 63 13.49 -25.72 54.33
C ASN A 63 12.49 -26.87 54.52
N PHE A 64 11.32 -26.82 53.90
CA PHE A 64 10.32 -27.90 53.97
C PHE A 64 10.77 -29.19 53.28
N THR A 65 11.64 -29.06 52.28
CA THR A 65 12.28 -30.19 51.57
C THR A 65 13.64 -30.55 52.17
N ASN A 66 14.01 -30.01 53.34
CA ASN A 66 15.34 -30.14 53.94
C ASN A 66 16.48 -29.75 52.97
N GLY A 67 16.24 -28.78 52.08
CA GLY A 67 17.20 -28.36 51.06
C GLY A 67 17.38 -29.36 49.90
N THR A 68 16.51 -30.37 49.80
CA THR A 68 16.57 -31.37 48.73
C THR A 68 15.72 -30.98 47.53
N VAL A 69 16.22 -31.24 46.31
CA VAL A 69 15.43 -31.03 45.09
C VAL A 69 14.38 -32.15 44.98
N PRO A 70 13.08 -31.83 44.87
CA PRO A 70 12.02 -32.82 44.73
C PRO A 70 12.04 -33.45 43.33
N SER A 71 11.29 -34.53 43.15
CA SER A 71 11.09 -35.14 41.83
C SER A 71 10.35 -34.17 40.91
N PHE A 72 10.75 -34.13 39.64
CA PHE A 72 10.08 -33.36 38.61
C PHE A 72 10.21 -34.06 37.26
N SER A 73 9.34 -33.66 36.33
CA SER A 73 9.43 -34.05 34.93
C SER A 73 9.26 -32.84 34.04
N VAL A 74 10.04 -32.80 32.97
CA VAL A 74 9.92 -31.82 31.89
C VAL A 74 9.85 -32.59 30.58
N THR A 75 8.82 -32.33 29.78
CA THR A 75 8.73 -32.86 28.42
C THR A 75 8.55 -31.72 27.45
N PHE A 76 9.37 -31.65 26.42
CA PHE A 76 9.27 -30.61 25.40
C PHE A 76 9.45 -31.15 23.99
N PHE A 77 8.89 -30.40 23.06
CA PHE A 77 8.82 -30.75 21.65
C PHE A 77 9.44 -29.65 20.81
N PHE A 78 10.36 -30.05 19.95
CA PHE A 78 11.18 -29.13 19.18
C PHE A 78 11.47 -29.68 17.79
N ALA A 79 11.99 -28.82 16.93
CA ALA A 79 12.58 -29.24 15.66
C ALA A 79 13.77 -28.34 15.33
N ILE A 80 14.83 -28.92 14.77
CA ILE A 80 15.99 -28.16 14.30
C ILE A 80 16.07 -28.28 12.78
N VAL A 81 15.94 -27.14 12.09
CA VAL A 81 15.93 -27.06 10.63
C VAL A 81 17.24 -26.43 10.14
N PRO A 82 18.10 -27.17 9.44
CA PRO A 82 19.42 -26.67 9.04
C PRO A 82 19.33 -25.75 7.81
N GLU A 83 20.26 -24.81 7.70
CA GLU A 83 20.40 -23.92 6.53
C GLU A 83 20.77 -24.67 5.25
N HIS A 84 21.66 -25.66 5.39
CA HIS A 84 22.09 -26.51 4.31
C HIS A 84 21.74 -27.95 4.65
N LYS A 85 21.47 -28.76 3.62
CA LYS A 85 21.08 -30.15 3.82
C LYS A 85 22.14 -30.88 4.69
N HIS A 86 21.72 -31.33 5.87
CA HIS A 86 22.56 -32.00 6.88
C HIS A 86 23.74 -31.18 7.42
N LYS A 87 23.70 -29.84 7.37
CA LYS A 87 24.72 -28.98 7.99
C LYS A 87 24.09 -27.78 8.69
N GLY A 88 24.41 -27.61 9.96
CA GLY A 88 23.98 -26.50 10.79
C GLY A 88 24.85 -26.40 12.04
N SER A 89 24.77 -25.28 12.75
CA SER A 89 25.35 -25.09 14.06
C SER A 89 24.52 -24.08 14.87
N HIS A 90 24.58 -24.08 16.20
CA HIS A 90 25.32 -25.01 17.07
C HIS A 90 24.40 -26.00 17.79
N GLY A 91 23.24 -25.54 18.26
CA GLY A 91 22.31 -26.40 18.97
C GLY A 91 21.38 -25.61 19.87
N MET A 92 20.68 -26.35 20.73
CA MET A 92 19.81 -25.79 21.75
C MET A 92 19.90 -26.56 23.05
N ALA A 93 19.38 -26.00 24.13
CA ALA A 93 19.30 -26.70 25.40
C ALA A 93 18.04 -26.32 26.17
N PHE A 94 17.55 -27.26 26.97
CA PHE A 94 16.72 -26.95 28.13
C PHE A 94 17.62 -26.50 29.28
N VAL A 95 17.23 -25.45 30.01
CA VAL A 95 18.07 -24.81 31.01
C VAL A 95 17.31 -24.52 32.30
N ILE A 96 17.92 -24.86 33.44
CA ILE A 96 17.53 -24.43 34.78
C ILE A 96 18.58 -23.42 35.27
N SER A 97 18.16 -22.19 35.58
CA SER A 97 19.05 -21.05 35.88
C SER A 97 18.50 -20.22 37.05
N PRO A 98 19.35 -19.55 37.86
CA PRO A 98 18.89 -18.64 38.92
C PRO A 98 18.26 -17.34 38.38
N THR A 99 18.50 -17.00 37.11
CA THR A 99 17.97 -15.78 36.48
C THR A 99 17.18 -16.10 35.21
N ARG A 100 16.17 -15.27 34.93
CA ARG A 100 15.53 -15.18 33.61
C ARG A 100 16.48 -14.47 32.67
N GLY A 101 16.79 -15.11 31.55
CA GLY A 101 17.94 -14.74 30.75
C GLY A 101 19.25 -15.05 31.47
N ILE A 102 20.31 -15.35 30.74
CA ILE A 102 21.64 -15.63 31.29
C ILE A 102 22.56 -14.48 30.87
N PRO A 103 22.77 -13.48 31.75
CA PRO A 103 23.58 -12.32 31.42
C PRO A 103 25.00 -12.70 31.03
N GLY A 104 25.49 -12.08 29.95
CA GLY A 104 26.83 -12.33 29.43
C GLY A 104 26.99 -13.65 28.68
N ALA A 105 25.92 -14.42 28.46
CA ALA A 105 25.98 -15.60 27.61
C ALA A 105 26.48 -15.24 26.19
N SER A 106 27.22 -16.16 25.58
CA SER A 106 27.77 -16.03 24.23
C SER A 106 27.07 -16.99 23.27
N ALA A 107 27.06 -16.61 22.00
CA ALA A 107 26.59 -17.47 20.92
C ALA A 107 27.59 -18.60 20.61
N ASP A 108 27.42 -19.22 19.45
CA ASP A 108 28.25 -20.29 18.92
C ASP A 108 28.23 -21.52 19.83
N GLN A 109 29.41 -22.09 20.10
CA GLN A 109 29.58 -23.31 20.87
C GLN A 109 29.13 -23.19 22.33
N TYR A 110 28.88 -21.98 22.84
CA TYR A 110 28.38 -21.79 24.21
C TYR A 110 26.84 -21.87 24.34
N LEU A 111 26.14 -22.10 23.21
CA LEU A 111 24.68 -22.30 23.11
C LEU A 111 23.81 -21.18 23.69
N GLY A 112 24.37 -20.00 23.98
CA GLY A 112 23.66 -18.96 24.70
C GLY A 112 23.49 -19.27 26.20
N ILE A 113 24.36 -20.09 26.81
CA ILE A 113 24.22 -20.50 28.22
C ILE A 113 25.46 -20.10 29.03
N PHE A 114 26.64 -20.15 28.43
CA PHE A 114 27.90 -19.76 29.05
C PHE A 114 28.67 -18.77 28.16
N ASN A 115 29.86 -18.42 28.60
CA ASN A 115 30.87 -17.69 27.84
C ASN A 115 32.26 -18.17 28.28
N LYS A 116 33.30 -17.68 27.60
CA LYS A 116 34.69 -18.04 27.91
C LYS A 116 35.10 -17.79 29.37
N ALA A 117 34.55 -16.77 30.02
CA ALA A 117 34.92 -16.37 31.38
C ALA A 117 34.19 -17.14 32.48
N ASN A 118 32.96 -17.60 32.23
CA ASN A 118 32.14 -18.30 33.22
C ASN A 118 32.01 -19.81 32.97
N ASN A 119 32.50 -20.33 31.85
CA ASN A 119 32.48 -21.77 31.56
C ASN A 119 33.27 -22.56 32.62
N GLY A 120 32.58 -23.45 33.36
CA GLY A 120 33.14 -24.21 34.46
C GLY A 120 33.04 -23.54 35.83
N ASN A 121 32.43 -22.36 35.94
CA ASN A 121 32.30 -21.65 37.21
C ASN A 121 31.13 -22.21 38.04
N SER A 122 31.43 -22.74 39.23
CA SER A 122 30.42 -23.31 40.14
C SER A 122 29.38 -22.31 40.64
N SER A 123 29.69 -21.01 40.63
CA SER A 123 28.77 -19.94 41.03
C SER A 123 27.69 -19.63 39.99
N ASN A 124 27.71 -20.28 38.81
CA ASN A 124 26.68 -20.09 37.79
C ASN A 124 25.32 -20.66 38.23
N HIS A 125 25.33 -21.78 38.94
CA HIS A 125 24.12 -22.54 39.30
C HIS A 125 23.25 -22.92 38.09
N ILE A 126 23.87 -23.31 36.98
CA ILE A 126 23.19 -23.67 35.73
C ILE A 126 23.26 -25.18 35.52
N ILE A 127 22.08 -25.77 35.27
CA ILE A 127 21.95 -27.16 34.79
C ILE A 127 21.29 -27.08 33.41
N ALA A 128 21.85 -27.78 32.43
CA ALA A 128 21.28 -27.84 31.10
C ALA A 128 21.26 -29.28 30.55
N VAL A 129 20.30 -29.53 29.67
CA VAL A 129 20.29 -30.70 28.79
C VAL A 129 20.45 -30.17 27.37
N GLU A 130 21.65 -30.34 26.81
CA GLU A 130 22.01 -29.86 25.48
C GLU A 130 21.60 -30.86 24.38
N LEU A 131 21.25 -30.27 23.23
CA LEU A 131 20.92 -30.92 21.97
C LEU A 131 21.88 -30.32 20.95
N ASP A 132 23.05 -30.93 20.84
CA ASP A 132 24.17 -30.40 20.08
C ASP A 132 24.20 -30.96 18.67
N ILE A 133 24.34 -30.07 17.69
CA ILE A 133 24.37 -30.36 16.26
C ILE A 133 25.71 -29.95 15.62
N HIS A 134 26.70 -29.63 16.44
CA HIS A 134 28.07 -29.32 16.06
C HIS A 134 29.03 -30.10 16.96
N LYS A 135 30.27 -30.32 16.49
CA LYS A 135 31.30 -30.94 17.32
C LYS A 135 32.37 -29.93 17.65
N ASP A 136 32.45 -29.54 18.91
CA ASP A 136 33.45 -28.64 19.45
C ASP A 136 34.47 -29.43 20.30
N ASP A 137 35.61 -29.77 19.70
CA ASP A 137 36.66 -30.61 20.34
C ASP A 137 37.17 -30.01 21.67
N GLU A 138 37.10 -28.68 21.84
CA GLU A 138 37.49 -27.99 23.07
C GLU A 138 36.62 -28.36 24.28
N PHE A 139 35.35 -28.71 24.05
CA PHE A 139 34.42 -29.15 25.09
C PHE A 139 34.37 -30.67 25.25
N GLY A 140 35.04 -31.41 24.36
CA GLY A 140 35.14 -32.86 24.42
C GLY A 140 33.92 -33.57 23.85
N ASP A 141 33.28 -32.95 22.87
CA ASP A 141 32.10 -33.47 22.19
C ASP A 141 32.40 -34.82 21.52
N ILE A 142 31.45 -35.73 21.65
CA ILE A 142 31.60 -37.10 21.17
C ILE A 142 31.38 -37.22 19.66
N ASP A 143 30.47 -36.41 19.11
CA ASP A 143 30.13 -36.29 17.69
C ASP A 143 29.37 -34.97 17.45
N ASP A 144 28.94 -34.73 16.21
CA ASP A 144 28.18 -33.54 15.77
C ASP A 144 26.65 -33.72 15.84
N ASN A 145 26.17 -34.68 16.64
CA ASN A 145 24.75 -34.99 16.80
C ASN A 145 24.52 -35.75 18.11
N HIS A 146 24.63 -35.06 19.25
CA HIS A 146 24.55 -35.68 20.57
C HIS A 146 23.61 -34.97 21.53
N VAL A 147 23.23 -35.69 22.59
CA VAL A 147 22.51 -35.15 23.74
C VAL A 147 23.44 -35.20 24.95
N GLY A 148 23.47 -34.13 25.73
CA GLY A 148 24.38 -33.98 26.86
C GLY A 148 23.69 -33.45 28.12
N ILE A 149 24.29 -33.72 29.28
CA ILE A 149 23.89 -33.15 30.57
C ILE A 149 25.04 -32.29 31.08
N ASN A 150 24.80 -30.99 31.19
CA ASN A 150 25.77 -29.98 31.56
C ASN A 150 25.44 -29.42 32.95
N ILE A 151 26.45 -29.30 33.80
CA ILE A 151 26.32 -28.61 35.09
C ILE A 151 27.46 -27.60 35.19
N ASN A 152 27.11 -26.31 35.13
CA ASN A 152 28.02 -25.17 35.20
C ASN A 152 29.14 -25.13 34.13
N ASN A 153 29.14 -26.03 33.14
CA ASN A 153 30.20 -26.19 32.15
C ASN A 153 29.64 -26.72 30.83
N MET A 154 30.15 -26.24 29.68
CA MET A 154 29.85 -26.79 28.35
C MET A 154 30.34 -28.23 28.18
N ARG A 155 31.40 -28.66 28.87
CA ARG A 155 31.77 -30.07 28.87
C ARG A 155 30.71 -30.88 29.63
N SER A 156 29.94 -31.66 28.89
CA SER A 156 28.93 -32.56 29.42
C SER A 156 29.49 -33.53 30.47
N ILE A 157 28.78 -33.70 31.59
CA ILE A 157 29.08 -34.74 32.59
C ILE A 157 28.77 -36.12 32.00
N LYS A 158 27.69 -36.19 31.20
CA LYS A 158 27.27 -37.40 30.53
C LYS A 158 26.63 -37.03 29.19
N SER A 159 27.08 -37.66 28.11
CA SER A 159 26.54 -37.49 26.77
C SER A 159 26.43 -38.83 26.06
N ALA A 160 25.60 -38.87 25.01
CA ALA A 160 25.44 -40.00 24.11
C ALA A 160 25.02 -39.50 22.72
N PRO A 161 25.35 -40.22 21.63
CA PRO A 161 24.87 -39.89 20.30
C PRO A 161 23.34 -39.80 20.31
N ALA A 162 22.77 -38.85 19.57
CA ALA A 162 21.33 -38.63 19.59
C ALA A 162 20.59 -39.83 18.99
N GLY A 163 19.73 -40.43 19.80
CA GLY A 163 18.95 -41.60 19.44
C GLY A 163 18.07 -42.10 20.58
N TYR A 164 17.47 -43.26 20.38
CA TYR A 164 16.61 -43.91 21.38
C TYR A 164 16.79 -45.42 21.34
N PHE A 165 16.36 -46.09 22.41
CA PHE A 165 16.27 -47.55 22.44
C PHE A 165 14.86 -47.97 22.05
N ASP A 166 14.73 -48.83 21.04
CA ASP A 166 13.44 -49.40 20.65
C ASP A 166 12.95 -50.46 21.67
N LYS A 167 11.77 -51.01 21.41
CA LYS A 167 11.13 -52.07 22.22
C LYS A 167 11.99 -53.33 22.37
N ASP A 168 12.89 -53.58 21.43
CA ASP A 168 13.80 -54.73 21.42
C ASP A 168 15.14 -54.39 22.11
N GLY A 169 15.26 -53.18 22.66
CA GLY A 169 16.46 -52.67 23.32
C GLY A 169 17.57 -52.24 22.37
N GLN A 170 17.30 -52.15 21.06
CA GLN A 170 18.28 -51.77 20.05
C GLN A 170 18.36 -50.25 19.92
N PHE A 171 19.57 -49.73 19.78
CA PHE A 171 19.78 -48.30 19.60
C PHE A 171 19.43 -47.86 18.18
N ARG A 172 18.61 -46.82 18.08
CA ARG A 172 18.16 -46.19 16.84
C ARG A 172 18.62 -44.74 16.79
N ASN A 173 19.46 -44.43 15.81
CA ASN A 173 19.96 -43.07 15.58
C ASN A 173 18.83 -42.11 15.19
N ILE A 174 18.86 -40.91 15.76
CA ILE A 174 18.02 -39.77 15.37
C ILE A 174 18.95 -38.62 14.97
N SER A 175 18.67 -38.00 13.83
CA SER A 175 19.32 -36.74 13.47
C SER A 175 18.54 -35.58 14.08
N LEU A 176 19.18 -34.83 14.98
CA LEU A 176 18.61 -33.65 15.63
C LEU A 176 18.24 -32.57 14.60
N ILE A 177 19.05 -32.42 13.54
CA ILE A 177 18.83 -31.50 12.41
C ILE A 177 17.94 -32.07 11.29
N SER A 178 17.06 -33.02 11.62
CA SER A 178 16.17 -33.63 10.64
C SER A 178 15.05 -32.70 10.15
N GLY A 179 14.78 -31.60 10.86
CA GLY A 179 13.62 -30.73 10.64
C GLY A 179 12.28 -31.36 11.01
N LYS A 180 12.27 -32.58 11.55
CA LYS A 180 11.08 -33.25 12.08
C LYS A 180 10.82 -32.84 13.53
N LEU A 181 9.58 -33.05 13.97
CA LEU A 181 9.25 -32.93 15.39
C LEU A 181 9.97 -34.02 16.18
N LEU A 182 10.67 -33.62 17.23
CA LEU A 182 11.32 -34.49 18.20
C LEU A 182 10.80 -34.18 19.60
N ARG A 183 10.87 -35.18 20.48
CA ARG A 183 10.47 -35.12 21.88
C ARG A 183 11.65 -35.41 22.77
N VAL A 184 11.87 -34.55 23.76
CA VAL A 184 12.77 -34.82 24.89
C VAL A 184 11.96 -34.86 26.17
N THR A 185 12.22 -35.87 26.99
CA THR A 185 11.67 -36.01 28.33
C THR A 185 12.80 -36.12 29.34
N ILE A 186 12.79 -35.23 30.33
CA ILE A 186 13.74 -35.14 31.43
C ILE A 186 12.98 -35.53 32.69
N LEU A 187 13.45 -36.56 33.38
CA LEU A 187 12.82 -37.09 34.58
C LEU A 187 13.84 -37.09 35.72
N TYR A 188 13.61 -36.29 36.75
CA TYR A 188 14.42 -36.31 37.96
C TYR A 188 13.68 -37.01 39.08
N ASN A 189 14.31 -38.02 39.69
CA ASN A 189 13.84 -38.64 40.92
C ASN A 189 14.64 -38.08 42.11
N GLY A 190 13.97 -37.26 42.92
CA GLY A 190 14.60 -36.58 44.06
C GLY A 190 14.98 -37.49 45.23
N GLU A 191 14.35 -38.66 45.34
CA GLU A 191 14.68 -39.68 46.36
C GLU A 191 15.91 -40.49 45.95
N LYS A 192 15.92 -40.96 44.70
CA LYS A 192 17.01 -41.77 44.13
C LYS A 192 18.20 -40.94 43.65
N LYS A 193 18.07 -39.61 43.61
CA LYS A 193 19.08 -38.68 43.08
C LYS A 193 19.50 -39.06 41.66
N GLN A 194 18.50 -39.28 40.80
CA GLN A 194 18.70 -39.80 39.45
C GLN A 194 17.99 -38.93 38.42
N LEU A 195 18.75 -38.44 37.43
CA LEU A 195 18.25 -37.70 36.27
C LEU A 195 18.30 -38.60 35.03
N ASN A 196 17.15 -38.83 34.42
CA ASN A 196 17.02 -39.58 33.18
C ASN A 196 16.60 -38.64 32.05
N VAL A 197 17.22 -38.78 30.87
CA VAL A 197 16.90 -38.02 29.66
C VAL A 197 16.57 -39.01 28.55
N THR A 198 15.40 -38.86 27.95
CA THR A 198 14.93 -39.68 26.83
C THR A 198 14.68 -38.78 25.63
N LEU A 199 15.35 -39.05 24.51
CA LEU A 199 15.03 -38.50 23.20
C LEU A 199 14.16 -39.51 22.45
N SER A 200 13.17 -39.05 21.70
CA SER A 200 12.34 -39.91 20.83
C SER A 200 11.69 -39.11 19.71
N SER A 201 11.20 -39.81 18.68
CA SER A 201 10.29 -39.24 17.70
C SER A 201 8.84 -39.47 18.16
N PRO A 202 7.98 -38.45 18.23
CA PRO A 202 6.56 -38.63 18.51
C PRO A 202 5.79 -39.27 17.34
N GLU A 203 6.41 -39.44 16.16
CA GLU A 203 5.84 -40.23 15.05
C GLU A 203 5.84 -41.74 15.38
N GLU A 204 6.68 -42.18 16.31
CA GLU A 204 6.77 -43.59 16.71
C GLU A 204 5.61 -43.93 17.67
N ALA A 205 4.95 -45.07 17.43
CA ALA A 205 3.83 -45.54 18.26
C ALA A 205 4.26 -45.96 19.69
N TYR A 206 5.55 -45.93 20.00
CA TYR A 206 6.13 -46.41 21.25
C TYR A 206 7.00 -45.34 21.91
N TYR A 207 6.80 -45.14 23.21
CA TYR A 207 7.70 -44.33 24.04
C TYR A 207 8.85 -45.20 24.57
N PRO A 208 10.13 -44.81 24.41
CA PRO A 208 11.26 -45.60 24.89
C PRO A 208 11.24 -45.82 26.41
N GLU A 209 11.20 -47.08 26.85
CA GLU A 209 11.31 -47.42 28.27
C GLU A 209 12.71 -47.15 28.83
N LYS A 210 13.75 -47.40 28.02
CA LYS A 210 15.14 -47.17 28.42
C LYS A 210 15.55 -45.73 28.05
N PRO A 211 15.98 -44.91 29.02
CA PRO A 211 16.41 -43.55 28.74
C PRO A 211 17.72 -43.55 27.95
N LEU A 212 17.93 -42.49 27.18
CA LEU A 212 19.18 -42.25 26.45
C LEU A 212 20.33 -42.00 27.43
N LEU A 213 20.09 -41.13 28.41
CA LEU A 213 21.05 -40.80 29.47
C LEU A 213 20.42 -41.09 30.83
N SER A 214 21.22 -41.63 31.76
CA SER A 214 20.85 -41.81 33.17
C SER A 214 22.02 -41.41 34.05
N LEU A 215 21.85 -40.37 34.85
CA LEU A 215 22.88 -39.79 35.70
C LEU A 215 22.46 -39.89 37.16
N ASN A 216 23.23 -40.63 37.97
CA ASN A 216 23.05 -40.70 39.42
C ASN A 216 23.80 -39.53 40.06
N GLN A 217 23.12 -38.39 40.22
CA GLN A 217 23.67 -37.15 40.74
C GLN A 217 22.62 -36.41 41.57
N ASP A 218 22.99 -36.01 42.78
CA ASP A 218 22.17 -35.08 43.57
C ASP A 218 22.30 -33.67 42.98
N LEU A 219 21.17 -33.08 42.58
CA LEU A 219 21.12 -31.75 41.97
C LEU A 219 21.10 -30.61 43.00
N SER A 220 20.81 -30.92 44.28
CA SER A 220 20.70 -29.93 45.37
C SER A 220 21.89 -28.97 45.51
N PRO A 221 23.16 -29.39 45.35
CA PRO A 221 24.30 -28.49 45.45
C PRO A 221 24.40 -27.47 44.30
N TYR A 222 23.78 -27.75 43.15
CA TYR A 222 23.95 -26.96 41.94
C TYR A 222 22.85 -25.94 41.70
N VAL A 223 21.71 -26.07 42.38
CA VAL A 223 20.59 -25.13 42.26
C VAL A 223 20.49 -24.20 43.47
N LEU A 224 19.88 -23.03 43.29
CA LEU A 224 19.42 -22.17 44.38
C LEU A 224 17.97 -22.51 44.76
N GLU A 225 17.45 -21.86 45.81
CA GLU A 225 16.06 -22.03 46.25
C GLU A 225 15.08 -21.65 45.14
N ASN A 226 15.28 -20.48 44.52
CA ASN A 226 14.46 -19.97 43.43
C ASN A 226 15.22 -20.03 42.12
N MET A 227 14.60 -20.66 41.13
CA MET A 227 15.19 -20.93 39.82
C MET A 227 14.14 -20.63 38.73
N TYR A 228 14.60 -20.62 37.49
CA TYR A 228 13.78 -20.50 36.29
C TYR A 228 14.09 -21.65 35.35
N MET A 229 13.06 -22.13 34.66
CA MET A 229 13.18 -23.10 33.59
C MET A 229 12.99 -22.40 32.24
N GLY A 230 13.74 -22.82 31.24
CA GLY A 230 13.67 -22.23 29.93
C GLY A 230 14.48 -22.97 28.90
N PHE A 231 14.70 -22.29 27.78
CA PHE A 231 15.42 -22.81 26.64
C PHE A 231 16.40 -21.78 26.15
N SER A 232 17.55 -22.23 25.66
CA SER A 232 18.47 -21.41 24.90
C SER A 232 18.90 -22.12 23.63
N ALA A 233 19.22 -21.36 22.60
CA ALA A 233 19.74 -21.90 21.36
C ALA A 233 20.68 -20.88 20.71
N SER A 234 21.62 -21.38 19.92
CA SER A 234 22.56 -20.53 19.21
C SER A 234 22.83 -20.96 17.78
N THR A 235 23.11 -19.96 16.94
CA THR A 235 23.58 -20.11 15.57
C THR A 235 25.06 -19.80 15.48
N GLY A 236 25.75 -20.52 14.60
CA GLY A 236 27.13 -20.18 14.22
C GLY A 236 27.28 -19.79 12.78
N LEU A 237 28.42 -20.16 12.18
CA LEU A 237 28.74 -19.81 10.79
C LEU A 237 27.76 -20.47 9.79
N VAL A 238 27.41 -21.73 10.04
CA VAL A 238 26.34 -22.44 9.31
C VAL A 238 25.10 -22.42 10.20
N GLY A 239 24.00 -21.85 9.73
CA GLY A 239 22.84 -21.59 10.56
C GLY A 239 21.93 -22.81 10.73
N ALA A 240 21.14 -22.78 11.79
CA ALA A 240 19.98 -23.64 11.97
C ALA A 240 18.85 -22.85 12.67
N MET A 241 17.60 -23.19 12.35
CA MET A 241 16.42 -22.68 13.04
C MET A 241 16.06 -23.67 14.14
N HIS A 242 15.88 -23.19 15.36
CA HIS A 242 15.54 -24.01 16.52
C HIS A 242 14.10 -23.72 16.94
N TYR A 243 13.17 -24.52 16.44
CA TYR A 243 11.75 -24.33 16.71
C TYR A 243 11.33 -24.98 18.02
N MET A 244 10.58 -24.23 18.82
CA MET A 244 9.88 -24.74 20.01
C MET A 244 8.40 -24.84 19.71
N TRP A 245 7.83 -26.04 19.89
CA TRP A 245 6.41 -26.26 19.68
C TRP A 245 5.61 -26.15 20.97
N THR A 246 5.90 -27.02 21.94
CA THR A 246 5.23 -27.03 23.24
C THR A 246 6.10 -27.70 24.30
N TRP A 247 5.79 -27.47 25.57
CA TRP A 247 6.46 -28.08 26.70
C TRP A 247 5.54 -28.19 27.91
N PHE A 248 5.88 -29.12 28.80
CA PHE A 248 5.13 -29.46 30.00
C PHE A 248 6.10 -29.65 31.15
N VAL A 249 5.77 -29.07 32.31
CA VAL A 249 6.47 -29.30 33.57
C VAL A 249 5.48 -29.89 34.55
N LEU A 250 5.80 -31.04 35.13
CA LEU A 250 4.99 -31.66 36.18
C LEU A 250 5.85 -31.87 37.42
N GLY A 251 5.30 -31.56 38.59
CA GLY A 251 5.94 -31.78 39.89
C GLY A 251 6.02 -33.25 40.32
N ASN A 252 5.78 -34.18 39.40
CA ASN A 252 5.88 -35.61 39.62
C ASN A 252 6.71 -36.25 38.51
N HIS A 253 7.09 -37.51 38.71
CA HIS A 253 7.87 -38.29 37.75
C HIS A 253 6.93 -38.99 36.76
N SER A 254 6.31 -38.22 35.86
CA SER A 254 5.39 -38.75 34.84
C SER A 254 5.69 -38.20 33.45
N VAL A 255 5.21 -38.90 32.42
CA VAL A 255 5.32 -38.48 31.02
C VAL A 255 3.91 -38.19 30.54
N PRO A 256 3.62 -37.00 29.97
CA PRO A 256 2.29 -36.70 29.46
C PRO A 256 1.99 -37.56 28.22
N ASP A 257 0.78 -38.12 28.16
CA ASP A 257 0.23 -38.69 26.94
C ASP A 257 -0.30 -37.57 26.05
N LEU A 258 0.08 -37.59 24.77
CA LEU A 258 -0.10 -36.47 23.87
C LEU A 258 -0.59 -36.96 22.52
N ASP A 259 -1.89 -36.80 22.28
CA ASP A 259 -2.54 -37.04 21.00
C ASP A 259 -2.78 -35.70 20.29
N PHE A 260 -1.77 -35.24 19.56
CA PHE A 260 -1.83 -34.00 18.78
C PHE A 260 -1.35 -34.23 17.35
N PRO A 261 -1.92 -33.49 16.38
CA PRO A 261 -1.43 -33.56 15.00
C PRO A 261 0.02 -33.06 14.93
N ILE A 262 0.87 -33.84 14.27
CA ILE A 262 2.29 -33.52 14.10
C ILE A 262 2.42 -32.31 13.16
N PRO A 263 2.98 -31.17 13.63
CA PRO A 263 3.15 -29.99 12.80
C PRO A 263 4.27 -30.21 11.78
N THR A 264 4.18 -29.47 10.67
CA THR A 264 5.29 -29.34 9.72
C THR A 264 5.95 -27.99 9.94
N PHE A 265 7.26 -28.00 10.21
CA PHE A 265 8.02 -26.77 10.47
C PHE A 265 8.42 -26.06 9.18
N PRO A 266 8.51 -24.72 9.19
CA PRO A 266 9.00 -23.96 8.06
C PRO A 266 10.45 -24.36 7.71
N PRO A 267 10.83 -24.38 6.42
CA PRO A 267 12.21 -24.60 6.03
C PRO A 267 13.07 -23.39 6.44
N TYR A 268 14.39 -23.58 6.46
CA TYR A 268 15.31 -22.47 6.68
C TYR A 268 15.05 -21.33 5.66
N PRO A 269 14.89 -20.07 6.11
CA PRO A 269 14.55 -18.98 5.20
C PRO A 269 15.63 -18.78 4.13
N ASN A 270 15.25 -18.91 2.85
CA ASN A 270 16.16 -18.67 1.74
C ASN A 270 16.20 -17.17 1.40
N PRO A 271 17.32 -16.46 1.58
CA PRO A 271 17.39 -15.02 1.30
C PRO A 271 17.11 -14.70 -0.18
N ASN A 272 17.49 -15.58 -1.11
CA ASN A 272 17.24 -15.37 -2.54
C ASN A 272 15.75 -15.45 -2.91
N SER A 273 14.98 -16.31 -2.24
CA SER A 273 13.53 -16.37 -2.47
C SER A 273 12.84 -15.13 -1.89
N GLN A 274 13.31 -14.64 -0.75
CA GLN A 274 12.80 -13.41 -0.14
C GLN A 274 13.08 -12.18 -1.02
N VAL A 275 14.29 -12.02 -1.54
CA VAL A 275 14.61 -10.90 -2.46
C VAL A 275 13.75 -10.95 -3.72
N LYS A 276 13.59 -12.13 -4.34
CA LYS A 276 12.70 -12.29 -5.52
C LYS A 276 11.25 -11.92 -5.20
N ARG A 277 10.74 -12.33 -4.04
CA ARG A 277 9.38 -12.01 -3.59
C ARG A 277 9.23 -10.51 -3.34
N THR A 278 10.17 -9.87 -2.65
CA THR A 278 10.16 -8.43 -2.40
C THR A 278 10.19 -7.66 -3.71
N VAL A 279 11.13 -7.97 -4.62
CA VAL A 279 11.21 -7.33 -5.95
C VAL A 279 9.90 -7.48 -6.72
N LEU A 280 9.30 -8.68 -6.75
CA LEU A 280 8.02 -8.91 -7.42
C LEU A 280 6.91 -8.04 -6.83
N VAL A 281 6.79 -7.99 -5.51
CA VAL A 281 5.78 -7.16 -4.83
C VAL A 281 6.00 -5.68 -5.15
N THR A 282 7.24 -5.18 -5.08
CA THR A 282 7.56 -3.78 -5.38
C THR A 282 7.24 -3.42 -6.83
N VAL A 283 7.52 -4.32 -7.78
CA VAL A 283 7.20 -4.10 -9.20
C VAL A 283 5.68 -4.07 -9.42
N LEU A 284 4.92 -4.98 -8.81
CA LEU A 284 3.47 -5.02 -8.94
C LEU A 284 2.79 -3.80 -8.30
N THR A 285 3.25 -3.36 -7.13
CA THR A 285 2.70 -2.15 -6.48
C THR A 285 3.03 -0.90 -7.28
N PHE A 286 4.23 -0.80 -7.86
CA PHE A 286 4.60 0.31 -8.73
C PHE A 286 3.77 0.32 -10.03
N ALA A 287 3.56 -0.83 -10.66
CA ALA A 287 2.72 -0.94 -11.86
C ALA A 287 1.26 -0.51 -11.58
N LEU A 288 0.71 -0.93 -10.43
CA LEU A 288 -0.63 -0.50 -10.00
C LEU A 288 -0.70 1.02 -9.78
N PHE A 289 0.32 1.60 -9.12
CA PHE A 289 0.40 3.04 -8.92
C PHE A 289 0.43 3.80 -10.25
N VAL A 290 1.24 3.37 -11.20
CA VAL A 290 1.31 3.98 -12.55
C VAL A 290 -0.04 3.89 -13.27
N ALA A 291 -0.73 2.74 -13.20
CA ALA A 291 -2.05 2.59 -13.79
C ALA A 291 -3.12 3.50 -13.15
N LEU A 292 -3.07 3.68 -11.82
CA LEU A 292 -3.95 4.61 -11.11
C LEU A 292 -3.66 6.07 -11.50
N VAL A 293 -2.40 6.47 -11.64
CA VAL A 293 -2.03 7.81 -12.09
C VAL A 293 -2.46 8.02 -13.54
N ALA A 294 -2.25 7.05 -14.42
CA ALA A 294 -2.64 7.14 -15.82
C ALA A 294 -4.16 7.20 -16.00
N SER A 295 -4.92 6.41 -15.23
CA SER A 295 -6.39 6.44 -15.26
C SER A 295 -6.93 7.75 -14.67
N ALA A 296 -6.40 8.23 -13.54
CA ALA A 296 -6.76 9.54 -12.99
C ALA A 296 -6.45 10.68 -13.97
N SER A 297 -5.28 10.66 -14.60
CA SER A 297 -4.88 11.62 -15.63
C SER A 297 -5.85 11.57 -16.83
N SER A 298 -6.18 10.36 -17.31
CA SER A 298 -7.12 10.17 -18.42
C SER A 298 -8.52 10.69 -18.09
N ILE A 299 -9.01 10.45 -16.87
CA ILE A 299 -10.29 10.98 -16.37
C ILE A 299 -10.24 12.51 -16.30
N PHE A 300 -9.14 13.07 -15.80
CA PHE A 300 -8.93 14.52 -15.73
C PHE A 300 -8.96 15.15 -17.13
N PHE A 301 -8.20 14.60 -18.09
CA PHE A 301 -8.18 15.08 -19.47
C PHE A 301 -9.53 14.88 -20.17
N TYR A 302 -10.22 13.77 -19.93
CA TYR A 302 -11.57 13.53 -20.46
C TYR A 302 -12.58 14.56 -19.94
N LYS A 303 -12.59 14.81 -18.62
CA LYS A 303 -13.44 15.84 -18.01
C LYS A 303 -13.10 17.24 -18.53
N ARG A 304 -11.80 17.57 -18.62
CA ARG A 304 -11.34 18.85 -19.18
C ARG A 304 -11.79 18.99 -20.63
N HIS A 305 -11.63 17.97 -21.46
CA HIS A 305 -12.05 17.99 -22.85
C HIS A 305 -13.58 18.12 -22.96
N LYS A 306 -14.37 17.46 -22.11
CA LYS A 306 -15.83 17.61 -22.10
C LYS A 306 -16.27 19.02 -21.68
N MET A 307 -15.54 19.68 -20.78
CA MET A 307 -15.81 21.07 -20.38
C MET A 307 -15.34 22.10 -21.42
N VAL A 308 -14.26 21.80 -22.16
CA VAL A 308 -13.72 22.65 -23.24
C VAL A 308 -14.47 22.45 -24.55
N LYS A 309 -15.10 21.28 -24.74
CA LYS A 309 -16.06 21.05 -25.82
C LYS A 309 -17.32 21.83 -25.47
N GLU A 310 -17.26 23.14 -25.68
CA GLU A 310 -18.42 24.04 -25.71
C GLU A 310 -19.52 23.32 -26.48
N VAL A 311 -20.62 23.09 -25.78
CA VAL A 311 -21.81 22.45 -26.31
C VAL A 311 -22.34 23.38 -27.40
N LEU A 312 -22.12 23.02 -28.66
CA LEU A 312 -22.96 23.52 -29.75
C LEU A 312 -24.33 22.90 -29.53
N GLU A 313 -25.29 23.72 -29.10
CA GLU A 313 -26.67 23.27 -28.97
C GLU A 313 -27.27 23.12 -30.38
N GLU A 314 -28.11 22.12 -30.63
CA GLU A 314 -28.61 21.81 -31.98
C GLU A 314 -29.33 23.00 -32.67
N TRP A 315 -29.87 23.93 -31.88
CA TRP A 315 -30.47 25.17 -32.39
C TRP A 315 -29.44 26.22 -32.87
N GLU A 316 -28.19 26.20 -32.37
CA GLU A 316 -27.10 27.06 -32.86
C GLU A 316 -26.65 26.66 -34.27
N ILE A 317 -26.85 25.39 -34.66
CA ILE A 317 -26.52 24.86 -35.99
C ILE A 317 -27.57 25.29 -37.03
N GLN A 318 -28.83 25.50 -36.62
CA GLN A 318 -29.94 25.69 -37.56
C GLN A 318 -30.31 27.17 -37.80
N CYS A 319 -30.27 28.05 -36.77
CA CYS A 319 -30.72 29.45 -36.90
C CYS A 319 -29.92 30.52 -36.10
N GLY A 320 -28.76 30.19 -35.50
CA GLY A 320 -27.95 31.18 -34.77
C GLY A 320 -27.11 32.09 -35.68
N PRO A 321 -26.79 33.35 -35.28
CA PRO A 321 -25.84 34.17 -36.03
C PRO A 321 -24.49 33.45 -36.11
N HIS A 322 -24.00 33.22 -37.32
CA HIS A 322 -22.79 32.46 -37.57
C HIS A 322 -21.61 33.07 -36.78
N ARG A 323 -21.07 32.31 -35.82
CA ARG A 323 -19.88 32.74 -35.08
C ARG A 323 -18.66 32.54 -35.96
N PHE A 324 -17.98 33.63 -36.28
CA PHE A 324 -16.68 33.57 -36.93
C PHE A 324 -15.60 33.34 -35.87
N SER A 325 -14.72 32.37 -36.13
CA SER A 325 -13.51 32.21 -35.34
C SER A 325 -12.66 33.48 -35.39
N TYR A 326 -11.87 33.73 -34.34
CA TYR A 326 -10.95 34.87 -34.33
C TYR A 326 -10.04 34.88 -35.57
N LYS A 327 -9.62 33.69 -36.04
CA LYS A 327 -8.79 33.55 -37.25
C LYS A 327 -9.51 34.04 -38.51
N GLU A 328 -10.80 33.76 -38.64
CA GLU A 328 -11.63 34.25 -39.76
C GLU A 328 -11.85 35.74 -39.68
N LEU A 329 -12.18 36.28 -38.49
CA LEU A 329 -12.32 37.71 -38.28
C LEU A 329 -11.01 38.47 -38.55
N PHE A 330 -9.88 37.94 -38.07
CA PHE A 330 -8.56 38.48 -38.33
C PHE A 330 -8.26 38.49 -39.84
N LYS A 331 -8.54 37.39 -40.56
CA LYS A 331 -8.33 37.35 -42.01
C LYS A 331 -9.27 38.30 -42.76
N ALA A 332 -10.55 38.32 -42.41
CA ALA A 332 -11.57 39.14 -43.05
C ALA A 332 -11.31 40.64 -42.87
N THR A 333 -10.77 41.04 -41.72
CA THR A 333 -10.41 42.43 -41.39
C THR A 333 -8.97 42.79 -41.76
N LYS A 334 -8.24 41.87 -42.41
CA LYS A 334 -6.81 42.02 -42.76
C LYS A 334 -5.93 42.33 -41.55
N GLY A 335 -6.21 41.65 -40.45
CA GLY A 335 -5.50 41.73 -39.18
C GLY A 335 -5.97 42.86 -38.28
N PHE A 336 -7.27 43.21 -38.31
CA PHE A 336 -7.82 44.38 -37.62
C PHE A 336 -7.04 45.65 -37.97
N ASN A 337 -6.79 45.83 -39.26
CA ASN A 337 -6.03 46.97 -39.75
C ASN A 337 -6.83 48.26 -39.55
N ASP A 338 -6.20 49.33 -39.06
CA ASP A 338 -6.83 50.63 -38.87
C ASP A 338 -7.52 51.17 -40.14
N LYS A 339 -7.00 50.82 -41.32
CA LYS A 339 -7.61 51.18 -42.63
C LYS A 339 -8.96 50.50 -42.88
N GLN A 340 -9.32 49.48 -42.09
CA GLN A 340 -10.62 48.83 -42.14
C GLN A 340 -11.56 49.37 -41.06
N ILE A 341 -11.18 50.34 -40.22
CA ILE A 341 -12.08 50.86 -39.19
C ILE A 341 -13.23 51.65 -39.82
N LEU A 342 -14.45 51.27 -39.47
CA LEU A 342 -15.69 51.94 -39.85
C LEU A 342 -16.13 52.96 -38.80
N GLY A 343 -15.71 52.80 -37.54
CA GLY A 343 -16.01 53.74 -36.47
C GLY A 343 -15.37 53.35 -35.14
N ARG A 344 -15.23 54.32 -34.23
CA ARG A 344 -14.74 54.12 -32.86
C ARG A 344 -15.69 54.80 -31.87
N GLY A 345 -16.00 54.15 -30.75
CA GLY A 345 -16.85 54.70 -29.69
C GLY A 345 -16.53 54.11 -28.31
N GLY A 346 -17.30 54.47 -27.29
CA GLY A 346 -17.08 54.02 -25.90
C GLY A 346 -17.17 52.51 -25.68
N PHE A 347 -17.73 51.78 -26.64
CA PHE A 347 -17.89 50.32 -26.61
C PHE A 347 -16.92 49.58 -27.55
N GLY A 348 -15.96 50.28 -28.17
CA GLY A 348 -14.90 49.68 -28.97
C GLY A 348 -14.78 50.22 -30.39
N GLN A 349 -14.07 49.48 -31.22
CA GLN A 349 -13.78 49.81 -32.62
C GLN A 349 -14.50 48.84 -33.54
N VAL A 350 -15.14 49.37 -34.58
CA VAL A 350 -15.85 48.58 -35.58
C VAL A 350 -14.98 48.46 -36.82
N PHE A 351 -14.70 47.25 -37.28
CA PHE A 351 -13.88 46.96 -38.45
C PHE A 351 -14.73 46.43 -39.62
N LYS A 352 -14.37 46.82 -40.84
CA LYS A 352 -14.85 46.26 -42.09
C LYS A 352 -14.17 44.92 -42.32
N GLY A 353 -14.98 43.86 -42.37
CA GLY A 353 -14.55 42.53 -42.78
C GLY A 353 -15.09 42.18 -44.17
N THR A 354 -14.35 41.38 -44.95
CA THR A 354 -14.89 40.74 -46.16
C THR A 354 -14.65 39.23 -46.06
N LEU A 355 -15.74 38.47 -46.07
CA LEU A 355 -15.71 37.01 -46.00
C LEU A 355 -15.59 36.41 -47.41
N PRO A 356 -14.98 35.22 -47.56
CA PRO A 356 -14.93 34.49 -48.83
C PRO A 356 -16.33 34.15 -49.36
N ALA A 357 -16.49 34.04 -50.68
CA ALA A 357 -17.79 33.87 -51.34
C ALA A 357 -18.58 32.61 -50.91
N SER A 358 -17.92 31.59 -50.38
CA SER A 358 -18.55 30.36 -49.86
C SER A 358 -19.23 30.52 -48.49
N GLU A 359 -19.01 31.63 -47.80
CA GLU A 359 -19.54 31.92 -46.44
C GLU A 359 -20.43 33.18 -46.42
N ARG A 360 -20.86 33.61 -47.60
CA ARG A 360 -21.72 34.78 -47.75
C ARG A 360 -23.15 34.36 -47.41
N LEU A 361 -23.74 34.94 -46.36
CA LEU A 361 -25.19 34.87 -46.14
C LEU A 361 -25.88 35.29 -47.44
N ARG A 362 -26.85 34.49 -47.91
CA ARG A 362 -27.62 34.79 -49.13
C ARG A 362 -28.16 36.21 -49.01
N GLY A 363 -28.04 37.04 -50.05
CA GLY A 363 -28.40 38.47 -49.99
C GLY A 363 -29.80 38.73 -49.39
N GLU A 364 -30.72 37.81 -49.66
CA GLU A 364 -32.08 37.76 -49.12
C GLU A 364 -32.15 37.69 -47.59
N GLN A 365 -31.21 36.98 -46.93
CA GLN A 365 -31.17 36.86 -45.47
C GLN A 365 -30.65 38.14 -44.80
N ILE A 366 -29.69 38.83 -45.43
CA ILE A 366 -29.17 40.11 -44.93
C ILE A 366 -30.26 41.19 -45.05
N GLU A 367 -30.95 41.21 -46.19
CA GLU A 367 -32.06 42.14 -46.43
C GLU A 367 -33.22 41.91 -45.44
N LEU A 368 -33.56 40.64 -45.16
CA LEU A 368 -34.59 40.28 -44.19
C LEU A 368 -34.23 40.76 -42.77
N VAL A 369 -33.01 40.50 -42.31
CA VAL A 369 -32.53 40.91 -40.97
C VAL A 369 -32.48 42.43 -40.85
N LEU A 370 -32.07 43.14 -41.91
CA LEU A 370 -32.07 44.61 -41.91
C LEU A 370 -33.49 45.18 -41.87
N LYS A 371 -34.42 44.66 -42.69
CA LYS A 371 -35.83 45.08 -42.67
C LYS A 371 -36.49 44.85 -41.30
N LEU A 372 -36.20 43.71 -40.67
CA LEU A 372 -36.62 43.40 -39.30
C LEU A 372 -35.99 44.32 -38.27
N GLY A 373 -34.69 44.62 -38.38
CA GLY A 373 -34.00 45.56 -37.48
C GLY A 373 -34.60 46.97 -37.53
N VAL A 374 -34.99 47.43 -38.73
CA VAL A 374 -35.70 48.70 -38.92
C VAL A 374 -37.08 48.67 -38.27
N LEU A 375 -37.87 47.61 -38.48
CA LEU A 375 -39.19 47.42 -37.84
C LEU A 375 -39.11 47.37 -36.31
N CYS A 376 -38.13 46.65 -35.75
CA CYS A 376 -37.93 46.55 -34.30
C CYS A 376 -37.49 47.88 -33.66
N SER A 377 -36.87 48.76 -34.45
CA SER A 377 -36.43 50.09 -34.03
C SER A 377 -37.49 51.18 -34.25
N HIS A 378 -38.69 50.80 -34.68
CA HIS A 378 -39.77 51.73 -34.97
C HIS A 378 -40.23 52.46 -33.69
N GLN A 379 -40.42 53.78 -33.76
CA GLN A 379 -40.72 54.59 -32.57
C GLN A 379 -42.05 54.19 -31.91
N VAL A 380 -43.07 53.90 -32.72
CA VAL A 380 -44.38 53.41 -32.26
C VAL A 380 -44.29 51.94 -31.86
N ALA A 381 -44.60 51.62 -30.60
CA ALA A 381 -44.49 50.26 -30.05
C ALA A 381 -45.43 49.24 -30.72
N THR A 382 -46.62 49.65 -31.18
CA THR A 382 -47.61 48.76 -31.81
C THR A 382 -47.24 48.33 -33.23
N ILE A 383 -46.25 48.97 -33.87
CA ILE A 383 -45.74 48.63 -35.21
C ILE A 383 -44.55 47.66 -35.11
N ARG A 384 -43.90 47.58 -33.94
CA ARG A 384 -42.81 46.63 -33.72
C ARG A 384 -43.39 45.22 -33.74
N PRO A 385 -42.76 44.27 -34.45
CA PRO A 385 -43.24 42.91 -34.48
C PRO A 385 -43.15 42.28 -33.08
N ASP A 386 -44.22 41.57 -32.70
CA ASP A 386 -44.28 40.78 -31.46
C ASP A 386 -43.35 39.55 -31.57
N MET A 387 -43.37 38.62 -30.60
CA MET A 387 -42.55 37.39 -30.56
C MET A 387 -42.62 36.49 -31.82
N SER A 388 -43.46 36.81 -32.81
CA SER A 388 -43.48 36.25 -34.17
C SER A 388 -42.25 36.60 -35.03
N VAL A 389 -41.37 37.51 -34.59
CA VAL A 389 -40.06 37.79 -35.23
C VAL A 389 -39.26 36.53 -35.51
N ILE A 390 -39.26 35.57 -34.57
CA ILE A 390 -38.50 34.33 -34.70
C ILE A 390 -39.05 33.46 -35.84
N LYS A 391 -40.38 33.45 -36.04
CA LYS A 391 -41.02 32.72 -37.14
C LYS A 391 -40.69 33.32 -38.51
N ILE A 392 -40.53 34.64 -38.58
CA ILE A 392 -40.12 35.33 -39.82
C ILE A 392 -38.66 35.04 -40.15
N LEU A 393 -37.77 35.05 -39.14
CA LEU A 393 -36.36 34.72 -39.33
C LEU A 393 -36.15 33.25 -39.75
N ASN A 394 -37.03 32.36 -39.30
CA ASN A 394 -37.03 30.95 -39.70
C ASN A 394 -37.66 30.70 -41.09
N GLY A 395 -38.27 31.72 -41.71
CA GLY A 395 -38.95 31.60 -43.00
C GLY A 395 -40.36 30.99 -42.94
N ASP A 396 -40.90 30.79 -41.74
CA ASP A 396 -42.24 30.21 -41.50
C ASP A 396 -43.36 31.21 -41.82
N VAL A 397 -43.04 32.51 -41.82
CA VAL A 397 -43.96 33.62 -42.12
C VAL A 397 -43.23 34.67 -42.95
N GLN A 398 -43.83 35.10 -44.07
CA GLN A 398 -43.26 36.16 -44.90
C GLN A 398 -43.47 37.54 -44.27
N LEU A 399 -42.52 38.44 -44.51
CA LEU A 399 -42.63 39.85 -44.10
C LEU A 399 -43.84 40.49 -44.82
N PRO A 400 -44.65 41.32 -44.16
CA PRO A 400 -45.76 42.00 -44.83
C PRO A 400 -45.27 42.85 -46.02
N ASP A 401 -45.86 42.66 -47.20
CA ASP A 401 -45.45 43.33 -48.45
C ASP A 401 -45.64 44.86 -48.42
N ASN A 402 -46.47 45.35 -47.49
CA ASN A 402 -46.76 46.77 -47.27
C ASN A 402 -45.73 47.48 -46.36
N LEU A 403 -44.55 46.90 -46.16
CA LEU A 403 -43.47 47.47 -45.32
C LEU A 403 -43.12 48.91 -45.70
N LEU A 404 -43.07 49.19 -46.99
CA LEU A 404 -42.73 50.51 -47.52
C LEU A 404 -43.83 51.53 -47.17
N ASP A 405 -45.08 51.11 -47.09
CA ASP A 405 -46.21 51.95 -46.72
C ASP A 405 -46.28 52.17 -45.21
N ILE A 406 -45.86 51.20 -44.40
CA ILE A 406 -45.72 51.34 -42.94
C ILE A 406 -44.63 52.37 -42.59
N VAL A 407 -43.50 52.32 -43.30
CA VAL A 407 -42.41 53.30 -43.15
C VAL A 407 -42.79 54.68 -43.75
N LYS A 408 -43.64 54.72 -44.79
CA LYS A 408 -44.09 55.96 -45.46
C LYS A 408 -45.35 56.60 -44.85
N ALA A 409 -46.14 55.89 -44.04
CA ALA A 409 -47.39 56.38 -43.47
C ALA A 409 -47.22 57.57 -42.52
N GLU A 410 -45.99 57.88 -42.10
CA GLU A 410 -45.68 59.11 -41.39
C GLU A 410 -45.39 60.26 -42.37
N LYS A 411 -46.48 60.92 -42.80
CA LYS A 411 -46.45 62.08 -43.68
C LYS A 411 -45.77 63.27 -42.96
N ILE A 412 -44.53 63.55 -43.38
CA ILE A 412 -43.91 64.89 -43.46
C ILE A 412 -43.94 65.72 -42.16
N ARG A 413 -42.88 65.59 -41.36
CA ARG A 413 -42.21 66.75 -40.77
C ARG A 413 -40.74 66.40 -40.52
N MET A 414 -39.85 67.16 -41.15
CA MET A 414 -38.38 67.04 -41.18
C MET A 414 -37.78 65.98 -42.12
N TRP A 415 -38.03 66.12 -43.43
CA TRP A 415 -37.13 65.61 -44.45
C TRP A 415 -36.35 66.81 -45.00
N SER A 416 -35.13 67.05 -44.52
CA SER A 416 -34.23 68.03 -45.12
C SER A 416 -33.31 67.36 -46.14
N GLU A 417 -33.30 67.91 -47.35
CA GLU A 417 -32.35 67.72 -48.46
C GLU A 417 -32.10 66.28 -48.96
N ILE A 418 -32.85 65.90 -50.00
CA ILE A 418 -32.48 64.81 -50.91
C ILE A 418 -31.43 65.35 -51.89
N THR A 419 -30.19 64.89 -51.81
CA THR A 419 -29.18 65.15 -52.86
C THR A 419 -28.97 63.91 -53.72
N TYR A 420 -29.18 64.04 -55.02
CA TYR A 420 -28.99 62.98 -56.01
C TYR A 420 -27.54 63.01 -56.53
N ARG A 421 -26.80 61.91 -56.38
CA ARG A 421 -25.49 61.70 -57.01
C ARG A 421 -25.46 60.31 -57.64
N GLY A 422 -25.75 60.25 -58.93
CA GLY A 422 -25.79 58.99 -59.69
C GLY A 422 -26.95 58.07 -59.25
N SER A 423 -26.76 56.75 -59.36
CA SER A 423 -27.78 55.72 -59.09
C SER A 423 -28.10 55.50 -57.60
N THR A 424 -27.91 56.50 -56.74
CA THR A 424 -28.02 56.40 -55.28
C THR A 424 -28.71 57.62 -54.65
N TRP A 425 -29.69 57.35 -53.79
CA TRP A 425 -30.51 58.30 -53.03
C TRP A 425 -30.02 58.38 -51.59
N CYS A 426 -29.91 59.59 -51.02
CA CYS A 426 -29.53 59.82 -49.63
C CYS A 426 -30.70 60.46 -48.86
N PHE A 427 -31.00 59.97 -47.65
CA PHE A 427 -32.03 60.52 -46.75
C PHE A 427 -31.62 60.41 -45.28
N GLU A 428 -32.08 61.31 -44.43
CA GLU A 428 -31.74 61.36 -43.00
C GLU A 428 -32.95 60.98 -42.14
N TYR A 429 -32.79 60.00 -41.24
CA TYR A 429 -33.81 59.60 -40.27
C TYR A 429 -33.17 59.50 -38.88
N THR A 430 -33.79 60.13 -37.87
CA THR A 430 -33.28 60.17 -36.47
C THR A 430 -31.79 60.55 -36.32
N ARG A 431 -31.29 61.47 -37.17
CA ARG A 431 -29.89 61.93 -37.25
C ARG A 431 -28.89 60.89 -37.74
N VAL A 432 -29.36 59.85 -38.42
CA VAL A 432 -28.55 58.85 -39.12
C VAL A 432 -28.85 58.98 -40.61
N HIS A 433 -27.81 59.18 -41.43
CA HIS A 433 -27.97 59.23 -42.88
C HIS A 433 -28.15 57.81 -43.44
N TRP A 434 -28.98 57.64 -44.45
CA TRP A 434 -29.24 56.35 -45.08
C TRP A 434 -29.10 56.53 -46.59
N TYR A 435 -28.43 55.58 -47.23
CA TYR A 435 -28.25 55.59 -48.68
C TYR A 435 -28.99 54.40 -49.30
N LEU A 436 -29.74 54.63 -50.37
CA LEU A 436 -30.50 53.64 -51.12
C LEU A 436 -30.08 53.67 -52.59
N ASP A 437 -29.56 52.58 -53.13
CA ASP A 437 -29.27 52.50 -54.56
C ASP A 437 -30.51 52.18 -55.40
N SER A 438 -30.40 52.36 -56.72
CA SER A 438 -31.46 52.07 -57.70
C SER A 438 -31.91 50.60 -57.74
N TYR A 439 -31.25 49.73 -56.98
CA TYR A 439 -31.56 48.31 -56.84
C TYR A 439 -32.20 47.98 -55.47
N GLY A 440 -32.41 48.97 -54.60
CA GLY A 440 -33.12 48.81 -53.33
C GLY A 440 -32.24 48.49 -52.12
N THR A 441 -30.91 48.63 -52.22
CA THR A 441 -29.98 48.26 -51.14
C THR A 441 -29.71 49.43 -50.18
N PHE A 442 -29.84 49.21 -48.87
CA PHE A 442 -29.63 50.24 -47.83
C PHE A 442 -28.22 50.23 -47.21
N TYR A 443 -27.64 51.41 -46.97
CA TYR A 443 -26.35 51.60 -46.28
C TYR A 443 -26.47 52.58 -45.08
N LEU A 444 -25.73 52.32 -43.99
CA LEU A 444 -25.64 53.13 -42.77
C LEU A 444 -24.27 53.84 -42.64
N PRO A 445 -24.15 55.06 -42.06
CA PRO A 445 -22.91 55.81 -42.00
C PRO A 445 -22.26 55.69 -40.62
N GLY A 446 -20.98 55.36 -40.60
CA GLY A 446 -20.12 55.62 -39.44
C GLY A 446 -19.86 57.13 -39.31
N THR A 447 -20.20 57.70 -38.16
CA THR A 447 -20.05 59.11 -37.77
C THR A 447 -18.60 59.62 -37.83
N LEU A 448 -18.30 60.73 -38.51
CA LEU A 448 -18.21 62.09 -37.92
C LEU A 448 -17.87 63.18 -38.97
N ARG A 449 -18.33 64.40 -38.65
CA ARG A 449 -18.25 65.71 -39.33
C ARG A 449 -16.84 66.28 -39.57
N ARG A 450 -16.78 67.16 -40.60
CA ARG A 450 -16.06 68.46 -40.70
C ARG A 450 -14.52 68.41 -40.58
N ASP A 451 -13.69 69.05 -41.43
CA ASP A 451 -13.80 70.39 -42.01
C ASP A 451 -12.62 70.66 -42.99
N LEU A 452 -12.79 71.67 -43.87
CA LEU A 452 -11.77 72.51 -44.58
C LEU A 452 -11.08 71.92 -45.84
N GLN A 453 -10.81 72.66 -46.94
CA GLN A 453 -10.83 74.11 -47.21
C GLN A 453 -10.69 74.36 -48.73
N VAL A 454 -11.24 75.47 -49.27
CA VAL A 454 -10.50 76.51 -50.07
C VAL A 454 -11.37 77.78 -50.11
N GLY A 455 -10.83 78.94 -49.71
CA GLY A 455 -11.48 80.25 -49.88
C GLY A 455 -10.88 81.40 -49.05
N ARG A 456 -9.81 82.00 -49.59
CA ARG A 456 -8.90 83.03 -49.05
C ARG A 456 -9.50 84.46 -49.02
N VAL A 457 -9.23 85.25 -47.96
CA VAL A 457 -9.14 86.75 -47.92
C VAL A 457 -8.16 87.12 -46.79
N MET A 458 -6.90 87.51 -47.10
CA MET A 458 -6.31 88.88 -47.03
C MET A 458 -6.50 89.58 -45.66
N ALA A 459 -5.45 89.68 -44.83
CA ALA A 459 -4.45 90.77 -44.73
C ALA A 459 -4.73 91.61 -43.45
N ASN A 460 -3.87 91.49 -42.43
CA ASN A 460 -2.89 92.49 -41.96
C ASN A 460 -3.50 93.79 -41.41
N ASP A 461 -3.28 94.08 -40.12
CA ASP A 461 -2.35 95.14 -39.67
C ASP A 461 -2.48 95.46 -38.15
N VAL A 462 -1.31 95.65 -37.54
CA VAL A 462 -0.94 96.17 -36.20
C VAL A 462 -1.19 95.31 -34.97
#